data_AF-A0A534WGR9-F1
#
_entry.id   AF-A0A534WGR9-F1
#
_cell.length_a   1.000
_cell.length_b   1.000
_cell.length_c   1.000
_cell.angle_alpha   90.00
_cell.angle_beta   90.00
_cell.angle_gamma   90.00
#
_symmetry.space_group_name_H-M   'P 1'
#
loop_
_entity.id
_entity.type
_entity.pdbx_description
1 polymer ?
#
loop_
_entity_poly.entity_id
_entity_poly.type
_entity_poly.pdbx_seq_one_letter_code
_entity_poly.pdbx_strand_id
1 'polypeptide(L)'
;MLEVAGGDGFLSAALRQAAPGLEVIASDSGAWTDPRARMTARERREFRGINVPGVRLGASVLRLDALAAIRRTRPDLVLASWLPPGALLERLVRAPVRYVLEIGAKDGVTPGAWSWRFAHEFCEEVERSARCRLDERPGRTLHSRVTLYYAARHPEHACERVRPGDWLWQFRPRSR
;
A
#
# COMPACT_ATOMS: atom_id res chain seq x y z
N MET A 1 -10.67 5.61 9.32
CA MET A 1 -9.62 4.90 8.56
C MET A 1 -8.42 5.82 8.36
N LEU A 2 -7.20 5.27 8.29
CA LEU A 2 -5.98 6.02 7.97
C LEU A 2 -5.39 5.56 6.64
N GLU A 3 -5.25 6.46 5.67
CA GLU A 3 -4.37 6.26 4.51
C GLU A 3 -2.93 6.62 4.89
N VAL A 4 -1.98 5.73 4.57
CA VAL A 4 -0.54 5.96 4.75
C VAL A 4 0.17 6.01 3.40
N ALA A 5 1.25 6.79 3.34
CA ALA A 5 1.92 7.13 2.08
C ALA A 5 0.94 7.77 1.07
N GLY A 6 0.05 8.62 1.58
CA GLY A 6 -1.05 9.19 0.79
C GLY A 6 -0.62 10.25 -0.23
N GLY A 7 0.67 10.59 -0.33
CA GLY A 7 1.18 11.55 -1.31
C GLY A 7 0.51 12.91 -1.19
N ASP A 8 -0.17 13.35 -2.23
CA ASP A 8 -0.93 14.61 -2.26
C ASP A 8 -2.33 14.50 -1.60
N GLY A 9 -2.73 13.30 -1.18
CA GLY A 9 -4.03 13.02 -0.55
C GLY A 9 -5.17 12.80 -1.54
N PHE A 10 -4.89 12.60 -2.83
CA PHE A 10 -5.90 12.40 -3.87
C PHE A 10 -6.89 11.27 -3.53
N LEU A 11 -6.39 10.08 -3.17
CA LEU A 11 -7.24 8.93 -2.88
C LEU A 11 -8.12 9.18 -1.65
N SER A 12 -7.56 9.69 -0.55
CA SER A 12 -8.35 10.12 0.61
C SER A 12 -9.43 11.15 0.26
N ALA A 13 -9.14 12.12 -0.60
CA ALA A 13 -10.14 13.11 -1.02
C ALA A 13 -11.28 12.46 -1.82
N ALA A 14 -10.95 11.59 -2.79
CA ALA A 14 -11.92 10.85 -3.57
C ALA A 14 -12.80 9.93 -2.69
N LEU A 15 -12.21 9.27 -1.69
CA LEU A 15 -12.94 8.43 -0.74
C LEU A 15 -13.91 9.23 0.12
N ARG A 16 -13.50 10.41 0.62
CA ARG A 16 -14.41 11.31 1.36
C ARG A 16 -15.58 11.79 0.50
N GLN A 17 -15.34 12.04 -0.79
CA GLN A 17 -16.40 12.43 -1.72
C GLN A 17 -17.36 11.27 -2.01
N ALA A 18 -16.83 10.07 -2.25
CA ALA A 18 -17.63 8.88 -2.58
C ALA A 18 -18.40 8.33 -1.36
N ALA A 19 -17.85 8.50 -0.15
CA ALA A 19 -18.45 8.05 1.10
C ALA A 19 -18.35 9.16 2.17
N PRO A 20 -19.24 10.16 2.18
CA PRO A 20 -19.17 11.31 3.10
C PRO A 20 -19.26 10.94 4.59
N GLY A 21 -19.85 9.80 4.93
CA GLY A 21 -19.91 9.29 6.31
C GLY A 21 -18.64 8.56 6.76
N LEU A 22 -17.68 8.33 5.86
CA LEU A 22 -16.43 7.66 6.18
C LEU A 22 -15.39 8.68 6.67
N GLU A 23 -14.96 8.55 7.92
CA GLU A 23 -13.84 9.32 8.43
C GLU A 23 -12.53 8.78 7.81
N VAL A 24 -11.93 9.58 6.93
CA VAL A 24 -10.64 9.27 6.28
C VAL A 24 -9.61 10.30 6.71
N ILE A 25 -8.50 9.83 7.28
CA ILE A 25 -7.31 10.62 7.58
C ILE A 25 -6.21 10.20 6.61
N ALA A 26 -5.46 11.15 6.04
CA ALA A 26 -4.32 10.87 5.19
C ALA A 26 -3.01 11.22 5.91
N SER A 27 -1.96 10.42 5.72
CA SER A 27 -0.62 10.73 6.20
C SER A 27 0.46 10.40 5.18
N ASP A 28 1.49 11.23 5.15
CA ASP A 28 2.70 10.98 4.38
C ASP A 28 3.91 11.64 5.08
N SER A 29 5.07 11.02 4.96
CA SER A 29 6.35 11.57 5.44
C SER A 29 6.74 12.88 4.73
N GLY A 30 6.26 13.10 3.51
CA GLY A 30 6.71 14.14 2.61
C GLY A 30 8.05 13.83 1.95
N ALA A 31 8.56 12.59 2.03
CA ALA A 31 9.84 12.20 1.42
C ALA A 31 9.89 12.51 -0.09
N TRP A 32 8.75 12.36 -0.78
CA TRP A 32 8.67 12.59 -2.23
C TRP A 32 8.57 14.06 -2.64
N THR A 33 8.54 14.99 -1.67
CA THR A 33 8.81 16.41 -1.96
C THR A 33 10.23 16.59 -2.49
N ASP A 34 11.17 15.72 -2.07
CA ASP A 34 12.45 15.54 -2.75
C ASP A 34 12.29 14.48 -3.87
N PRO A 35 12.36 14.88 -5.15
CA PRO A 35 12.27 13.93 -6.28
C PRO A 35 13.36 12.86 -6.24
N ARG A 36 14.49 13.09 -5.56
CA ARG A 36 15.59 12.12 -5.46
C ARG A 36 15.22 10.92 -4.60
N ALA A 37 14.21 11.04 -3.73
CA ALA A 37 13.75 9.96 -2.86
C ALA A 37 13.16 8.77 -3.64
N ARG A 38 12.69 9.00 -4.88
CA ARG A 38 12.15 7.96 -5.78
C ARG A 38 13.11 7.56 -6.91
N MET A 39 14.30 8.16 -6.98
CA MET A 39 15.28 7.87 -8.03
C MET A 39 16.26 6.78 -7.59
N THR A 40 16.44 5.79 -8.44
CA THR A 40 17.56 4.85 -8.43
C THR A 40 18.89 5.59 -8.57
N ALA A 41 20.00 4.93 -8.20
CA ALA A 41 21.34 5.50 -8.38
C ALA A 41 21.66 5.84 -9.85
N ARG A 42 21.07 5.10 -10.80
CA ARG A 42 21.17 5.38 -12.24
C ARG A 42 20.43 6.66 -12.62
N GLU A 43 19.15 6.76 -12.25
CA GLU A 43 18.34 7.96 -12.53
C GLU A 43 18.94 9.22 -11.90
N ARG A 44 19.50 9.13 -10.69
CA ARG A 44 20.20 10.27 -10.05
C ARG A 44 21.40 10.78 -10.85
N ARG A 45 22.09 9.89 -11.58
CA ARG A 45 23.19 10.28 -12.48
C ARG A 45 22.66 10.89 -13.77
N GLU A 46 21.63 10.28 -14.35
CA GLU A 46 21.00 10.72 -15.59
C GLU A 46 20.35 12.11 -15.46
N PHE A 47 19.64 12.36 -14.37
CA PHE A 47 18.98 13.64 -14.10
C PHE A 47 19.86 14.64 -13.32
N ARG A 48 21.17 14.43 -13.27
CA ARG A 48 22.07 15.35 -12.57
C ARG A 48 22.03 16.73 -13.25
N GLY A 49 21.67 17.76 -12.49
CA GLY A 49 21.53 19.13 -13.00
C GLY A 49 20.20 19.43 -13.68
N ILE A 50 19.31 18.44 -13.82
CA ILE A 50 17.95 18.62 -14.33
C ILE A 50 17.01 18.88 -13.16
N ASN A 51 16.17 19.92 -13.26
CA ASN A 51 15.16 20.21 -12.26
C ASN A 51 13.95 19.27 -12.44
N VAL A 52 13.94 18.17 -11.69
CA VAL A 52 12.80 17.24 -11.65
C VAL A 52 11.85 17.67 -10.54
N PRO A 53 10.54 17.85 -10.79
CA PRO A 53 9.60 18.21 -9.73
C PRO A 53 9.36 17.04 -8.76
N GLY A 54 9.29 17.35 -7.47
CA GLY A 54 8.79 16.46 -6.42
C GLY A 54 7.26 16.47 -6.33
N VAL A 55 6.70 15.56 -5.55
CA VAL A 55 5.27 15.52 -5.22
C VAL A 55 5.04 16.35 -3.98
N ARG A 56 4.21 17.40 -4.10
CA ARG A 56 3.84 18.24 -2.97
C ARG A 56 2.84 17.51 -2.08
N LEU A 57 3.05 17.60 -0.78
CA LEU A 57 2.10 17.13 0.21
C LEU A 57 0.82 17.97 0.13
N GLY A 58 -0.35 17.31 0.11
CA GLY A 58 -1.64 18.02 0.13
C GLY A 58 -1.87 18.72 1.47
N ALA A 59 -2.58 19.85 1.46
CA ALA A 59 -2.83 20.64 2.67
C ALA A 59 -3.59 19.87 3.77
N SER A 60 -4.42 18.89 3.38
CA SER A 60 -5.18 18.03 4.30
C SER A 60 -4.43 16.76 4.74
N VAL A 61 -3.18 16.56 4.30
CA VAL A 61 -2.39 15.37 4.61
C VAL A 61 -1.51 15.64 5.83
N LEU A 62 -1.58 14.76 6.83
CA LEU A 62 -0.72 14.84 8.01
C LEU A 62 0.72 14.52 7.62
N ARG A 63 1.64 15.45 7.90
CA ARG A 63 3.07 15.21 7.72
C ARG A 63 3.65 14.32 8.82
N LEU A 64 3.38 13.02 8.73
CA LEU A 64 3.84 11.98 9.64
C LEU A 64 4.21 10.74 8.86
N ASP A 65 5.26 10.03 9.28
CA ASP A 65 5.49 8.68 8.79
C ASP A 65 4.33 7.75 9.18
N ALA A 66 4.18 6.66 8.43
CA ALA A 66 3.05 5.76 8.57
C ALA A 66 2.86 5.20 9.99
N LEU A 67 3.95 4.81 10.67
CA LEU A 67 3.85 4.23 12.02
C LEU A 67 3.57 5.30 13.08
N ALA A 68 4.13 6.50 12.91
CA ALA A 68 3.82 7.65 13.75
C ALA A 68 2.35 8.06 13.60
N ALA A 69 1.82 8.07 12.38
CA ALA A 69 0.42 8.33 12.10
C ALA A 69 -0.49 7.29 12.76
N ILE A 70 -0.18 5.98 12.63
CA ILE A 70 -0.91 4.90 13.31
C ILE A 70 -0.94 5.10 14.83
N ARG A 71 0.21 5.42 15.46
CA ARG A 71 0.26 5.66 16.92
C ARG A 71 -0.61 6.85 17.33
N ARG A 72 -0.63 7.90 16.53
CA ARG A 72 -1.36 9.15 16.80
C ARG A 72 -2.87 8.98 16.64
N THR A 73 -3.31 8.37 15.53
CA THR A 73 -4.73 8.31 15.16
C THR A 73 -5.41 7.02 15.61
N ARG A 74 -4.62 5.99 15.96
CA ARG A 74 -5.10 4.68 16.44
C ARG A 74 -6.22 4.11 15.56
N PRO A 75 -6.03 4.03 14.23
CA PRO A 75 -7.09 3.61 13.33
C PRO A 75 -7.37 2.12 13.46
N ASP A 76 -8.61 1.70 13.22
CA ASP A 76 -8.93 0.28 13.08
C ASP A 76 -8.41 -0.29 11.75
N LEU A 77 -8.51 0.51 10.68
CA LEU A 77 -8.10 0.16 9.32
C LEU A 77 -7.04 1.13 8.80
N VAL A 78 -5.96 0.57 8.27
CA VAL A 78 -4.93 1.28 7.49
C VAL A 78 -5.10 0.95 6.01
N LEU A 79 -5.23 1.97 5.18
CA LEU A 79 -5.20 1.88 3.73
C LEU A 79 -3.79 2.20 3.23
N ALA A 80 -3.22 1.28 2.44
CA ALA A 80 -1.90 1.40 1.86
C ALA A 80 -2.00 1.19 0.34
N SER A 81 -1.87 2.28 -0.42
CA SER A 81 -2.05 2.25 -1.88
C SER A 81 -0.71 2.49 -2.57
N TRP A 82 -0.32 1.58 -3.46
CA TRP A 82 0.89 1.67 -4.29
C TRP A 82 2.16 2.01 -3.49
N LEU A 83 2.34 1.34 -2.35
CA LEU A 83 3.51 1.53 -1.50
C LEU A 83 4.80 1.29 -2.30
N PRO A 84 5.88 2.05 -2.06
CA PRO A 84 7.17 1.74 -2.67
C PRO A 84 7.65 0.34 -2.25
N PRO A 85 8.48 -0.33 -3.07
CA PRO A 85 9.12 -1.59 -2.67
C PRO A 85 9.86 -1.44 -1.35
N GLY A 86 9.75 -2.46 -0.49
CA GLY A 86 10.47 -2.50 0.78
C GLY A 86 9.64 -3.13 1.91
N ALA A 87 10.09 -2.92 3.14
CA ALA A 87 9.53 -3.55 4.34
C ALA A 87 8.33 -2.78 4.95
N LEU A 88 7.83 -1.72 4.29
CA LEU A 88 6.79 -0.88 4.89
C LEU A 88 5.50 -1.68 5.13
N LEU A 89 5.00 -2.42 4.15
CA LEU A 89 3.77 -3.20 4.34
C LEU A 89 3.87 -4.20 5.48
N GLU A 90 4.97 -4.96 5.57
CA GLU A 90 5.20 -5.85 6.71
C GLU A 90 5.15 -5.09 8.04
N ARG A 91 5.78 -3.91 8.12
CA ARG A 91 5.74 -3.07 9.32
C ARG A 91 4.32 -2.59 9.63
N LEU A 92 3.48 -2.34 8.63
CA LEU A 92 2.08 -1.97 8.81
C LEU A 92 1.27 -3.17 9.35
N VAL A 93 1.45 -4.36 8.79
CA VAL A 93 0.75 -5.58 9.25
C VAL A 93 1.12 -5.91 10.70
N ARG A 94 2.37 -5.65 11.10
CA ARG A 94 2.82 -5.80 12.51
C ARG A 94 2.42 -4.64 13.42
N ALA A 95 1.88 -3.55 12.87
CA ALA A 95 1.48 -2.39 13.67
C ALA A 95 0.22 -2.71 14.51
N PRO A 96 -0.03 -2.01 15.62
CA PRO A 96 -1.19 -2.24 16.49
C PRO A 96 -2.48 -1.68 15.88
N VAL A 97 -2.88 -2.22 14.74
CA VAL A 97 -4.14 -1.94 14.02
C VAL A 97 -4.87 -3.25 13.77
N ARG A 98 -6.15 -3.20 13.44
CA ARG A 98 -6.95 -4.41 13.21
C ARG A 98 -6.78 -4.91 11.78
N TYR A 99 -6.81 -3.99 10.82
CA TYR A 99 -6.75 -4.33 9.40
C TYR A 99 -5.74 -3.45 8.65
N VAL A 100 -5.10 -4.04 7.65
CA VAL A 100 -4.34 -3.32 6.62
C VAL A 100 -4.91 -3.70 5.27
N LEU A 101 -5.51 -2.76 4.55
CA LEU A 101 -5.96 -2.94 3.18
C LEU A 101 -4.89 -2.39 2.24
N GLU A 102 -4.30 -3.27 1.45
CA GLU A 102 -3.30 -2.95 0.46
C GLU A 102 -3.94 -2.90 -0.93
N ILE A 103 -3.71 -1.82 -1.67
CA ILE A 103 -3.96 -1.73 -3.11
C ILE A 103 -2.60 -1.68 -3.78
N GLY A 104 -2.17 -2.77 -4.40
CA GLY A 104 -0.83 -2.91 -4.96
C GLY A 104 -0.82 -3.63 -6.30
N ALA A 105 0.38 -4.08 -6.72
CA ALA A 105 0.56 -4.79 -7.97
C ALA A 105 0.32 -6.30 -7.77
N LYS A 106 -0.47 -6.90 -8.67
CA LYS A 106 -0.76 -8.34 -8.73
C LYS A 106 0.50 -9.19 -8.88
N ASP A 107 1.55 -8.62 -9.47
CA ASP A 107 2.79 -9.30 -9.83
C ASP A 107 3.80 -9.30 -8.67
N GLY A 108 3.42 -8.80 -7.48
CA GLY A 108 4.28 -8.74 -6.30
C GLY A 108 5.37 -7.66 -6.35
N VAL A 109 5.31 -6.75 -7.32
CA VAL A 109 6.25 -5.62 -7.49
C VAL A 109 6.14 -4.62 -6.33
N THR A 110 4.97 -4.55 -5.71
CA THR A 110 4.70 -3.84 -4.46
C THR A 110 3.98 -4.81 -3.54
N PRO A 111 4.39 -5.02 -2.27
CA PRO A 111 5.68 -4.89 -1.60
C PRO A 111 6.14 -6.26 -1.06
N GLY A 112 7.26 -6.76 -1.58
CA GLY A 112 7.98 -7.94 -1.10
C GLY A 112 7.16 -9.24 -1.19
N ALA A 113 7.60 -10.20 -2.00
CA ALA A 113 7.04 -11.56 -2.09
C ALA A 113 6.82 -12.29 -0.74
N TRP A 114 7.29 -11.72 0.37
CA TRP A 114 7.15 -12.20 1.74
C TRP A 114 5.94 -11.66 2.50
N SER A 115 5.26 -10.60 2.06
CA SER A 115 4.11 -10.05 2.81
C SER A 115 2.91 -11.00 2.81
N TRP A 116 2.74 -11.83 1.79
CA TRP A 116 1.69 -12.86 1.72
C TRP A 116 1.85 -13.99 2.75
N ARG A 117 2.94 -14.03 3.52
CA ARG A 117 3.05 -14.94 4.67
C ARG A 117 2.12 -14.56 5.82
N PHE A 118 1.63 -13.33 5.86
CA PHE A 118 0.67 -12.92 6.88
C PHE A 118 -0.71 -13.42 6.47
N ALA A 119 -1.56 -13.77 7.44
CA ALA A 119 -2.95 -14.12 7.16
C ALA A 119 -3.64 -12.97 6.41
N HIS A 120 -4.27 -13.31 5.29
CA HIS A 120 -4.84 -12.32 4.37
C HIS A 120 -5.96 -12.90 3.51
N GLU A 121 -6.73 -12.00 2.91
CA GLU A 121 -7.77 -12.29 1.93
C GLU A 121 -7.59 -11.42 0.70
N PHE A 122 -7.90 -11.97 -0.48
CA PHE A 122 -7.98 -11.19 -1.72
C PHE A 122 -9.38 -10.62 -1.88
N CYS A 123 -9.49 -9.29 -1.97
CA CYS A 123 -10.76 -8.60 -2.10
C CYS A 123 -11.14 -8.44 -3.59
N GLU A 124 -11.51 -9.54 -4.23
CA GLU A 124 -11.78 -9.57 -5.69
C GLU A 124 -12.89 -8.60 -6.13
N GLU A 125 -13.88 -8.35 -5.29
CA GLU A 125 -14.95 -7.39 -5.59
C GLU A 125 -14.41 -5.95 -5.68
N VAL A 126 -13.54 -5.56 -4.74
CA VAL A 126 -12.90 -4.24 -4.73
C VAL A 126 -11.86 -4.13 -5.85
N GLU A 127 -11.15 -5.22 -6.14
CA GLU A 127 -10.18 -5.31 -7.25
C GLU A 127 -10.79 -4.95 -8.61
N ARG A 128 -12.07 -5.30 -8.84
CA ARG A 128 -12.77 -4.93 -10.08
C ARG A 128 -12.86 -3.42 -10.30
N SER A 129 -12.76 -2.63 -9.23
CA SER A 129 -12.85 -1.17 -9.26
C SER A 129 -11.50 -0.48 -8.99
N ALA A 130 -10.52 -1.19 -8.42
CA ALA A 130 -9.18 -0.67 -8.15
C ALA A 130 -8.34 -0.62 -9.44
N ARG A 131 -8.59 0.37 -10.30
CA ARG A 131 -7.80 0.61 -11.51
C ARG A 131 -6.61 1.52 -11.21
N CYS A 132 -5.47 1.25 -11.83
CA CYS A 132 -4.35 2.18 -11.90
C CYS A 132 -4.08 2.60 -13.35
N ARG A 133 -3.17 3.55 -13.53
CA ARG A 133 -2.79 4.05 -14.87
C ARG A 133 -2.23 2.95 -15.79
N LEU A 134 -1.68 1.87 -15.23
CA LEU A 134 -1.21 0.72 -16.03
C LEU A 134 -2.36 -0.11 -16.60
N ASP A 135 -3.58 0.03 -16.03
CA ASP A 135 -4.78 -0.67 -16.49
C ASP A 135 -5.49 0.05 -17.66
N GLU A 136 -5.04 1.25 -18.08
CA GLU A 136 -5.82 2.17 -18.93
C GLU A 136 -5.72 1.95 -20.46
N ARG A 137 -5.02 0.92 -20.98
CA ARG A 137 -4.89 0.60 -22.43
C ARG A 137 -4.59 -0.88 -22.66
N PRO A 138 -4.94 -1.47 -23.84
CA PRO A 138 -5.82 -2.63 -24.03
C PRO A 138 -5.39 -3.93 -23.29
N GLY A 139 -5.16 -3.84 -21.99
CA GLY A 139 -4.86 -4.97 -21.12
C GLY A 139 -6.13 -5.77 -20.88
N ARG A 140 -6.06 -7.08 -21.15
CA ARG A 140 -7.14 -8.03 -20.81
C ARG A 140 -7.16 -8.38 -19.32
N THR A 141 -6.16 -7.93 -18.57
CA THR A 141 -5.92 -8.32 -17.17
C THR A 141 -5.56 -7.11 -16.33
N LEU A 142 -6.13 -7.04 -15.12
CA LEU A 142 -5.79 -6.01 -14.13
C LEU A 142 -4.41 -6.27 -13.55
N HIS A 143 -3.60 -5.22 -13.49
CA HIS A 143 -2.32 -5.20 -12.79
C HIS A 143 -2.48 -4.90 -11.31
N SER A 144 -3.64 -4.41 -10.90
CA SER A 144 -3.94 -4.08 -9.52
C SER A 144 -4.44 -5.31 -8.74
N ARG A 145 -4.03 -5.43 -7.47
CA ARG A 145 -4.49 -6.43 -6.51
C ARG A 145 -4.91 -5.73 -5.23
N VAL A 146 -6.03 -6.17 -4.65
CA VAL A 146 -6.49 -5.68 -3.35
C VAL A 146 -6.38 -6.80 -2.33
N THR A 147 -5.58 -6.58 -1.29
CA THR A 147 -5.28 -7.57 -0.25
C THR A 147 -5.65 -7.00 1.12
N LEU A 148 -6.49 -7.71 1.87
CA LEU A 148 -6.80 -7.39 3.26
C LEU A 148 -5.96 -8.28 4.17
N TYR A 149 -5.09 -7.67 4.97
CA TYR A 149 -4.28 -8.37 5.97
C TYR A 149 -4.90 -8.23 7.37
N TYR A 150 -4.87 -9.33 8.12
CA TYR A 150 -5.17 -9.35 9.55
C TYR A 150 -3.96 -8.87 10.34
N ALA A 151 -4.02 -7.64 10.84
CA ALA A 151 -2.91 -6.98 11.54
C ALA A 151 -2.91 -7.29 13.04
N ALA A 152 -1.90 -6.83 13.78
CA ALA A 152 -1.59 -7.33 15.13
C ALA A 152 -2.71 -7.24 16.19
N ARG A 153 -3.78 -6.47 15.98
CA ARG A 153 -4.96 -6.44 16.87
C ARG A 153 -6.09 -7.37 16.45
N HIS A 154 -5.98 -8.05 15.31
CA HIS A 154 -6.99 -9.00 14.85
C HIS A 154 -6.78 -10.36 15.52
N PRO A 155 -7.84 -11.08 15.95
CA PRO A 155 -7.73 -12.42 16.51
C PRO A 155 -7.08 -13.43 15.56
N GLU A 156 -7.32 -13.28 14.26
CA GLU A 156 -6.74 -14.12 13.21
C GLU A 156 -5.38 -13.63 12.72
N HIS A 157 -4.75 -12.68 13.43
CA HIS A 157 -3.39 -12.29 13.13
C HIS A 157 -2.45 -13.49 13.25
N ALA A 158 -1.97 -13.96 12.12
CA ALA A 158 -0.97 -15.01 12.05
C ALA A 158 0.09 -14.65 11.00
N CYS A 159 1.31 -15.07 11.29
CA CYS A 159 2.39 -15.14 10.30
C CYS A 159 2.60 -16.62 10.02
N GLU A 160 2.25 -17.08 8.82
CA GLU A 160 2.69 -18.39 8.36
C GLU A 160 4.22 -18.44 8.38
N ARG A 161 4.76 -19.51 8.97
CA ARG A 161 6.19 -19.82 8.90
C ARG A 161 6.49 -20.44 7.55
N VAL A 162 6.49 -19.65 6.49
CA VAL A 162 7.01 -20.08 5.19
C VAL A 162 8.54 -20.06 5.20
N ARG A 163 9.16 -21.20 4.92
CA ARG A 163 10.59 -21.32 4.66
C ARG A 163 10.89 -20.88 3.21
N PRO A 164 12.13 -20.47 2.89
CA PRO A 164 12.53 -20.27 1.50
C PRO A 164 12.19 -21.52 0.66
N GLY A 165 11.34 -21.36 -0.36
CA GLY A 165 10.85 -22.44 -1.23
C GLY A 165 9.38 -22.86 -1.02
N ASP A 166 8.77 -22.50 0.12
CA ASP A 166 7.38 -22.91 0.41
C ASP A 166 6.36 -22.16 -0.46
N TRP A 167 6.67 -20.96 -0.96
CA TRP A 167 5.80 -20.10 -1.77
C TRP A 167 5.17 -20.75 -3.02
N LEU A 168 5.63 -21.94 -3.44
CA LEU A 168 5.01 -22.72 -4.50
C LEU A 168 3.64 -23.32 -4.12
N TRP A 169 3.26 -23.34 -2.83
CA TRP A 169 1.96 -23.84 -2.39
C TRP A 169 0.78 -23.02 -2.96
N GLN A 170 0.98 -21.72 -3.21
CA GLN A 170 -0.04 -20.82 -3.77
C GLN A 170 -0.31 -21.05 -5.27
N PHE A 171 0.55 -21.81 -5.94
CA PHE A 171 0.36 -22.28 -7.32
C PHE A 171 -0.19 -23.71 -7.39
N ARG A 172 -0.44 -24.36 -6.25
CA ARG A 172 -1.05 -25.69 -6.25
C ARG A 172 -2.52 -25.55 -6.63
N PRO A 173 -3.00 -26.32 -7.63
CA PRO A 173 -4.42 -26.37 -7.92
C PRO A 173 -5.16 -26.81 -6.65
N ARG A 174 -6.19 -26.06 -6.26
CA ARG A 174 -7.04 -26.43 -5.12
C ARG A 174 -7.73 -27.75 -5.47
N SER A 175 -7.54 -28.76 -4.63
CA SER A 175 -8.32 -30.01 -4.69
C SER A 175 -9.80 -29.63 -4.66
N ARG A 176 -10.57 -30.09 -5.65
CA ARG A 176 -12.03 -30.00 -5.64
C ARG A 176 -12.62 -30.90 -4.57
#